data_AF-A0A1Q7GQH1-F1
#
_entry.id   AF-A0A1Q7GQH1-F1
#
_cell.length_a   1.000
_cell.length_b   1.000
_cell.length_c   1.000
_cell.angle_alpha   90.00
_cell.angle_beta   90.00
_cell.angle_gamma   90.00
#
_symmetry.space_group_name_H-M   'P 1'
#
loop_
_entity.id
_entity.type
_entity.pdbx_description
1 polymer ?
#
loop_
_entity_poly.entity_id
_entity_poly.type
_entity_poly.pdbx_seq_one_letter_code
_entity_poly.pdbx_strand_id
1 'polypeptide(L)'
;MISPRPSELRLTLAPQRRFEAIDVNRRIADAAGDVLRRHQRALYCSFHTTAGYLDQSLSARLRTDRDGLSQFFGTFHALFPQGGEYRHDRMELRSELSAAQREVEPRNADSHLTFIGAGLRNCVTYRTRPAAPVYFIDLDGASDAMRRQRTTTVLAYDDERVVARTSVSIPVSKHPIDSVNLADPRLGLLDQVNDLLATSGLEKGRVDLVVEPSERHVGLTVNEYETLLMQHDLVDVLKNPLHFARIKTRHMLDDPRAIPGKTLNYAKYDVVRVLNSLMEALRLDQSSFERLVAKVMAVPAQRFLRSRRVSFLAVADAEHAAARLVRGTYQSPILVQWQSAERQARRLDVVLVQLS
;
A
#
# COMPACT_ATOMS: atom_id res chain seq x y z
N MET A 1 33.09 12.09 -14.64
CA MET A 1 32.68 12.36 -13.25
C MET A 1 32.22 11.04 -12.65
N ILE A 2 32.72 10.67 -11.49
CA ILE A 2 32.27 9.47 -10.76
C ILE A 2 30.93 9.85 -10.11
N SER A 3 29.82 9.20 -10.47
CA SER A 3 28.53 9.42 -9.79
C SER A 3 28.71 9.12 -8.29
N PRO A 4 28.21 9.99 -7.39
CA PRO A 4 28.37 9.80 -5.96
C PRO A 4 27.64 8.55 -5.50
N ARG A 5 28.29 7.71 -4.68
CA ARG A 5 27.67 6.46 -4.19
C ARG A 5 26.31 6.73 -3.52
N PRO A 6 25.32 5.84 -3.69
CA PRO A 6 24.01 5.99 -3.06
C PRO A 6 24.12 6.09 -1.54
N SER A 7 23.31 6.96 -0.96
CA SER A 7 23.22 7.14 0.50
C SER A 7 21.99 6.43 1.05
N GLU A 8 22.20 5.51 1.99
CA GLU A 8 21.13 4.74 2.62
C GLU A 8 20.89 5.22 4.04
N LEU A 9 19.62 5.42 4.38
CA LEU A 9 19.17 5.91 5.67
C LEU A 9 18.08 4.98 6.18
N ARG A 10 18.22 4.51 7.41
CA ARG A 10 17.18 3.75 8.11
C ARG A 10 16.59 4.62 9.20
N LEU A 11 15.27 4.76 9.20
CA LEU A 11 14.55 5.59 10.16
C LEU A 11 13.54 4.75 10.93
N THR A 12 13.47 5.02 12.23
CA THR A 12 12.39 4.55 13.10
C THR A 12 11.38 5.67 13.29
N LEU A 13 10.11 5.38 13.04
CA LEU A 13 8.98 6.26 13.18
C LEU A 13 8.10 5.72 14.32
N ALA A 14 7.56 6.60 15.14
CA ALA A 14 6.67 6.26 16.24
C ALA A 14 5.34 7.02 16.05
N PRO A 15 4.39 6.46 15.29
CA PRO A 15 3.06 7.02 15.18
C PRO A 15 2.41 7.22 16.55
N GLN A 16 1.72 8.33 16.72
CA GLN A 16 1.00 8.71 17.94
C GLN A 16 -0.51 8.48 17.83
N ARG A 17 -1.00 8.21 16.62
CA ARG A 17 -2.42 8.00 16.29
C ARG A 17 -2.56 6.76 15.39
N ARG A 18 -3.77 6.20 15.32
CA ARG A 18 -4.10 5.11 14.38
C ARG A 18 -3.80 5.52 12.94
N PHE A 19 -4.36 6.65 12.51
CA PHE A 19 -4.04 7.29 11.25
C PHE A 19 -3.05 8.45 11.45
N GLU A 20 -1.90 8.41 10.78
CA GLU A 20 -0.93 9.50 10.81
C GLU A 20 -0.15 9.61 9.49
N ALA A 21 0.02 10.84 9.00
CA ALA A 21 0.91 11.15 7.89
C ALA A 21 2.20 11.77 8.45
N ILE A 22 3.30 11.00 8.42
CA ILE A 22 4.58 11.39 9.00
C ILE A 22 5.50 11.91 7.89
N ASP A 23 5.97 13.14 7.99
CA ASP A 23 6.91 13.72 7.01
C ASP A 23 8.32 13.13 7.19
N VAL A 24 8.68 12.20 6.31
CA VAL A 24 9.96 11.50 6.34
C VAL A 24 11.11 12.42 5.95
N ASN A 25 10.90 13.38 5.04
CA ASN A 25 11.97 14.30 4.64
C ASN A 25 12.40 15.20 5.79
N ARG A 26 11.44 15.65 6.60
CA ARG A 26 11.74 16.36 7.84
C ARG A 26 12.54 15.49 8.81
N ARG A 27 12.14 14.22 9.01
CA ARG A 27 12.88 13.28 9.86
C ARG A 27 14.31 13.03 9.37
N ILE A 28 14.51 12.97 8.05
CA ILE A 28 15.84 12.86 7.45
C ILE A 28 16.66 14.12 7.71
N ALA A 29 16.07 15.31 7.53
CA ALA A 29 16.75 16.56 7.79
C ALA A 29 17.22 16.67 9.25
N ASP A 30 16.35 16.27 10.19
CA ASP A 30 16.64 16.30 11.62
C ASP A 30 17.73 15.27 12.01
N ALA A 31 17.74 14.08 11.38
CA ALA A 31 18.64 12.97 11.76
C ALA A 31 19.96 12.92 10.97
N ALA A 32 19.96 13.36 9.71
CA ALA A 32 21.06 13.19 8.76
C ALA A 32 21.36 14.44 7.92
N GLY A 33 20.78 15.59 8.27
CA GLY A 33 21.06 16.88 7.66
C GLY A 33 20.68 16.95 6.18
N ASP A 34 21.60 17.42 5.35
CA ASP A 34 21.33 17.76 3.95
C ASP A 34 21.54 16.60 2.95
N VAL A 35 21.66 15.36 3.44
CA VAL A 35 21.97 14.17 2.62
C VAL A 35 21.12 14.05 1.35
N LEU A 36 19.83 14.38 1.42
CA LEU A 36 18.95 14.37 0.25
C LEU A 36 19.32 15.41 -0.81
N ARG A 37 19.90 16.56 -0.44
CA ARG A 37 20.31 17.60 -1.42
C ARG A 37 21.43 17.13 -2.36
N ARG A 38 22.14 16.07 -1.98
CA ARG A 38 23.29 15.53 -2.72
C ARG A 38 22.89 14.60 -3.86
N HIS A 39 21.61 14.23 -3.94
CA HIS A 39 21.10 13.20 -4.86
C HIS A 39 19.84 13.69 -5.59
N GLN A 40 19.71 13.34 -6.86
CA GLN A 40 18.57 13.73 -7.69
C GLN A 40 17.29 12.96 -7.38
N ARG A 41 17.41 11.74 -6.84
CA ARG A 41 16.29 10.86 -6.54
C ARG A 41 16.44 10.20 -5.18
N ALA A 42 15.32 9.74 -4.64
CA ALA A 42 15.29 8.88 -3.47
C ALA A 42 14.19 7.82 -3.59
N LEU A 43 14.54 6.58 -3.29
CA LEU A 43 13.64 5.45 -3.13
C LEU A 43 13.27 5.34 -1.65
N TYR A 44 11.99 5.39 -1.34
CA TYR A 44 11.44 5.25 0.01
C TYR A 44 10.79 3.89 0.14
N CYS A 45 11.16 3.12 1.15
CA CYS A 45 10.78 1.72 1.34
C CYS A 45 10.15 1.50 2.72
N SER A 46 8.87 1.13 2.73
CA SER A 46 8.12 0.67 3.89
C SER A 46 8.15 -0.85 3.95
N PHE A 47 8.30 -1.39 5.16
CA PHE A 47 8.29 -2.82 5.46
C PHE A 47 7.00 -3.27 6.14
N HIS A 48 5.92 -2.48 6.03
CA HIS A 48 4.66 -2.71 6.72
C HIS A 48 3.52 -3.01 5.73
N THR A 49 2.47 -3.66 6.21
CA THR A 49 1.29 -4.08 5.42
C THR A 49 0.11 -3.11 5.60
N THR A 50 0.15 -2.28 6.64
CA THR A 50 -0.83 -1.22 6.95
C THR A 50 -0.22 0.19 6.95
N ALA A 51 1.02 0.33 6.46
CA ALA A 51 1.69 1.61 6.37
C ALA A 51 2.64 1.69 5.17
N GLY A 52 2.68 2.83 4.49
CA GLY A 52 3.47 2.97 3.26
C GLY A 52 3.39 4.37 2.67
N TYR A 53 3.61 4.46 1.36
CA TYR A 53 3.79 5.73 0.67
C TYR A 53 2.81 5.90 -0.49
N LEU A 54 2.46 7.15 -0.78
CA LEU A 54 1.80 7.53 -2.02
C LEU A 54 2.83 7.76 -3.13
N ASP A 55 2.45 7.51 -4.37
CA ASP A 55 3.24 7.93 -5.54
C ASP A 55 3.45 9.46 -5.57
N GLN A 56 4.60 9.92 -6.05
CA GLN A 56 4.96 11.36 -6.04
C GLN A 56 3.90 12.22 -6.75
N SER A 57 3.32 11.73 -7.84
CA SER A 57 2.30 12.46 -8.60
C SER A 57 1.00 12.63 -7.80
N LEU A 58 0.57 11.60 -7.09
CA LEU A 58 -0.62 11.63 -6.24
C LEU A 58 -0.38 12.50 -5.00
N SER A 59 0.76 12.30 -4.33
CA SER A 59 1.17 13.11 -3.17
C SER A 59 1.25 14.61 -3.51
N ALA A 60 1.84 14.97 -4.67
CA ALA A 60 1.92 16.35 -5.12
C ALA A 60 0.52 16.97 -5.35
N ARG A 61 -0.43 16.21 -5.91
CA ARG A 61 -1.80 16.68 -6.12
C ARG A 61 -2.57 16.89 -4.82
N LEU A 62 -2.41 15.99 -3.85
CA LEU A 62 -3.10 16.08 -2.56
C LEU A 62 -2.56 17.21 -1.67
N ARG A 63 -1.33 17.67 -1.92
CA ARG A 63 -0.70 18.79 -1.21
C ARG A 63 -1.11 20.17 -1.71
N THR A 64 -1.73 20.27 -2.88
CA THR A 64 -2.20 21.57 -3.39
C THR A 64 -3.28 22.15 -2.47
N ASP A 65 -4.01 21.30 -1.76
CA ASP A 65 -4.94 21.68 -0.69
C ASP A 65 -4.35 21.36 0.69
N ARG A 66 -4.64 22.23 1.67
CA ARG A 66 -4.13 22.12 3.04
C ARG A 66 -4.61 20.85 3.74
N ASP A 67 -5.82 20.39 3.41
CA ASP A 67 -6.47 19.23 4.03
C ASP A 67 -6.61 18.03 3.08
N GLY A 68 -6.03 18.12 1.87
CA GLY A 68 -6.27 17.15 0.80
C GLY A 68 -5.89 15.71 1.16
N LEU A 69 -4.84 15.50 1.96
CA LEU A 69 -4.48 14.16 2.47
C LEU A 69 -5.52 13.61 3.43
N SER A 70 -5.93 14.40 4.43
CA SER A 70 -6.91 13.99 5.44
C SER A 70 -8.26 13.69 4.79
N GLN A 71 -8.68 14.49 3.82
CA GLN A 71 -9.91 14.28 3.07
C GLN A 71 -9.85 13.05 2.17
N PHE A 72 -8.74 12.84 1.47
CA PHE A 72 -8.52 11.65 0.65
C PHE A 72 -8.64 10.37 1.48
N PHE A 73 -7.94 10.28 2.60
CA PHE A 73 -8.03 9.12 3.48
C PHE A 73 -9.37 9.04 4.22
N GLY A 74 -9.99 10.18 4.55
CA GLY A 74 -11.35 10.22 5.09
C GLY A 74 -12.39 9.52 4.19
N THR A 75 -12.23 9.61 2.87
CA THR A 75 -13.07 8.88 1.91
C THR A 75 -12.89 7.36 2.05
N PHE A 76 -11.66 6.89 2.16
CA PHE A 76 -11.40 5.46 2.35
C PHE A 76 -11.82 4.96 3.72
N HIS A 77 -11.70 5.78 4.78
CA HIS A 77 -12.24 5.44 6.09
C HIS A 77 -13.78 5.39 6.13
N ALA A 78 -14.46 6.12 5.23
CA ALA A 78 -15.90 5.96 5.06
C ALA A 78 -16.26 4.67 4.30
N LEU A 79 -15.47 4.29 3.29
CA LEU A 79 -15.64 3.04 2.53
C LEU A 79 -15.30 1.80 3.36
N PHE A 80 -14.21 1.87 4.11
CA PHE A 80 -13.65 0.84 4.97
C PHE A 80 -13.61 1.35 6.41
N PRO A 81 -14.77 1.39 7.07
CA PRO A 81 -14.82 1.91 8.42
C PRO A 81 -14.20 0.94 9.41
N GLN A 82 -13.39 1.47 10.34
CA GLN A 82 -12.86 0.71 11.46
C GLN A 82 -13.97 -0.06 12.19
N GLY A 83 -13.69 -1.33 12.50
CA GLY A 83 -14.64 -2.23 13.16
C GLY A 83 -15.84 -2.59 12.28
N GLY A 84 -15.73 -2.47 10.96
CA GLY A 84 -16.64 -3.14 10.04
C GLY A 84 -16.64 -4.64 10.30
N GLU A 85 -17.70 -5.34 9.86
CA GLU A 85 -17.86 -6.79 10.08
C GLU A 85 -16.94 -7.64 9.17
N TYR A 86 -15.68 -7.24 9.07
CA TYR A 86 -14.62 -7.92 8.33
C TYR A 86 -14.42 -9.33 8.87
N ARG A 87 -14.21 -10.28 7.97
CA ARG A 87 -13.88 -11.65 8.36
C ARG A 87 -12.47 -11.74 8.94
N HIS A 88 -11.52 -10.97 8.41
CA HIS A 88 -10.17 -10.86 8.96
C HIS A 88 -10.17 -10.46 10.44
N ASP A 89 -11.14 -9.66 10.88
CA ASP A 89 -11.20 -9.20 12.28
C ASP A 89 -11.89 -10.21 13.22
N ARG A 90 -12.38 -11.34 12.70
CA ARG A 90 -12.95 -12.46 13.46
C ARG A 90 -11.85 -13.42 13.90
N MET A 91 -11.21 -13.09 15.02
CA MET A 91 -10.04 -13.81 15.55
C MET A 91 -10.31 -15.31 15.78
N GLU A 92 -11.55 -15.69 16.06
CA GLU A 92 -11.96 -17.09 16.21
C GLU A 92 -11.83 -17.91 14.91
N LEU A 93 -11.84 -17.26 13.75
CA LEU A 93 -11.68 -17.89 12.44
C LEU A 93 -10.22 -17.96 11.97
N ARG A 94 -9.29 -17.25 12.64
CA ARG A 94 -7.86 -17.16 12.27
C ARG A 94 -7.05 -18.34 12.77
N SER A 95 -7.12 -19.47 12.07
CA SER A 95 -6.46 -20.74 12.44
C SER A 95 -4.94 -20.68 12.45
N GLU A 96 -4.34 -19.70 11.77
CA GLU A 96 -2.90 -19.44 11.74
C GLU A 96 -2.35 -18.78 13.01
N LEU A 97 -3.23 -18.22 13.85
CA LEU A 97 -2.86 -17.59 15.11
C LEU A 97 -3.08 -18.53 16.30
N SER A 98 -2.09 -18.60 17.20
CA SER A 98 -2.26 -19.19 18.52
C SER A 98 -3.26 -18.39 19.39
N ALA A 99 -3.80 -19.00 20.44
CA ALA A 99 -4.72 -18.33 21.36
C ALA A 99 -4.12 -17.03 21.94
N ALA A 100 -2.86 -17.07 22.37
CA ALA A 100 -2.16 -15.91 22.89
C ALA A 100 -1.96 -14.81 21.83
N GLN A 101 -1.70 -15.18 20.56
CA GLN A 101 -1.61 -14.19 19.48
C GLN A 101 -2.96 -13.54 19.20
N ARG A 102 -4.06 -14.30 19.19
CA ARG A 102 -5.42 -13.77 18.95
C ARG A 102 -5.86 -12.73 19.97
N GLU A 103 -5.35 -12.78 21.20
CA GLU A 103 -5.67 -11.80 22.24
C GLU A 103 -5.06 -10.41 21.97
N VAL A 104 -3.88 -10.38 21.35
CA VAL A 104 -3.12 -9.14 21.12
C VAL A 104 -3.17 -8.65 19.68
N GLU A 105 -3.68 -9.48 18.77
CA GLU A 105 -3.78 -9.16 17.35
C GLU A 105 -4.76 -7.99 17.11
N PRO A 106 -4.33 -6.93 16.42
CA PRO A 106 -5.19 -5.80 16.16
C PRO A 106 -6.23 -6.13 15.08
N ARG A 107 -7.45 -5.61 15.28
CA ARG A 107 -8.49 -5.57 14.26
C ARG A 107 -8.19 -4.43 13.30
N ASN A 108 -7.65 -4.74 12.14
CA ASN A 108 -7.11 -3.75 11.21
C ASN A 108 -7.39 -4.08 9.73
N ALA A 109 -8.38 -4.92 9.45
CA ALA A 109 -8.82 -5.20 8.07
C ALA A 109 -9.14 -3.92 7.30
N ASP A 110 -9.72 -2.91 7.97
CA ASP A 110 -9.97 -1.58 7.42
C ASP A 110 -8.69 -0.90 6.91
N SER A 111 -7.60 -1.02 7.67
CA SER A 111 -6.29 -0.46 7.34
C SER A 111 -5.66 -1.18 6.14
N HIS A 112 -5.78 -2.51 6.07
CA HIS A 112 -5.31 -3.29 4.92
C HIS A 112 -6.06 -2.93 3.63
N LEU A 113 -7.39 -2.88 3.69
CA LEU A 113 -8.22 -2.51 2.53
C LEU A 113 -8.02 -1.06 2.11
N THR A 114 -7.84 -0.15 3.08
CA THR A 114 -7.48 1.24 2.80
C THR A 114 -6.11 1.33 2.14
N PHE A 115 -5.11 0.56 2.59
CA PHE A 115 -3.79 0.52 1.95
C PHE A 115 -3.91 0.15 0.47
N ILE A 116 -4.62 -0.93 0.17
CA ILE A 116 -4.79 -1.44 -1.19
C ILE A 116 -5.62 -0.43 -2.03
N GLY A 117 -6.78 -0.03 -1.53
CA GLY A 117 -7.74 0.82 -2.24
C GLY A 117 -7.24 2.24 -2.48
N ALA A 118 -6.50 2.82 -1.55
CA ALA A 118 -5.89 4.14 -1.69
C ALA A 118 -4.68 4.13 -2.64
N GLY A 119 -4.22 2.95 -3.08
CA GLY A 119 -3.05 2.80 -3.93
C GLY A 119 -1.75 3.12 -3.19
N LEU A 120 -1.70 2.88 -1.88
CA LEU A 120 -0.44 2.95 -1.13
C LEU A 120 0.52 1.89 -1.64
N ARG A 121 1.81 2.21 -1.55
CA ARG A 121 2.91 1.35 -2.01
C ARG A 121 3.92 1.17 -0.90
N ASN A 122 4.49 -0.03 -0.84
CA ASN A 122 5.63 -0.30 0.01
C ASN A 122 6.85 0.50 -0.46
N CYS A 123 7.11 0.57 -1.76
CA CYS A 123 8.24 1.32 -2.31
C CYS A 123 7.80 2.39 -3.33
N VAL A 124 8.37 3.59 -3.22
CA VAL A 124 8.14 4.70 -4.16
C VAL A 124 9.43 5.46 -4.45
N THR A 125 9.59 5.91 -5.70
CA THR A 125 10.70 6.79 -6.08
C THR A 125 10.20 8.21 -6.24
N TYR A 126 10.91 9.16 -5.63
CA TYR A 126 10.65 10.58 -5.76
C TYR A 126 11.87 11.24 -6.38
N ARG A 127 11.64 12.23 -7.25
CA ARG A 127 12.66 13.25 -7.50
C ARG A 127 12.88 14.03 -6.22
N THR A 128 14.14 14.15 -5.82
CA THR A 128 14.48 14.73 -4.53
C THR A 128 14.18 16.22 -4.52
N ARG A 129 13.35 16.62 -3.56
CA ARG A 129 13.05 18.01 -3.23
C ARG A 129 13.02 18.09 -1.70
N PRO A 130 14.15 18.33 -1.04
CA PRO A 130 14.25 18.13 0.42
C PRO A 130 13.29 18.99 1.25
N ALA A 131 12.91 20.17 0.75
CA ALA A 131 11.92 21.03 1.39
C ALA A 131 10.46 20.58 1.15
N ALA A 132 10.24 19.65 0.23
CA ALA A 132 8.91 19.13 -0.09
C ALA A 132 8.66 17.85 0.72
N PRO A 133 7.55 17.73 1.45
CA PRO A 133 7.30 16.58 2.31
C PRO A 133 7.10 15.29 1.50
N VAL A 134 7.59 14.19 2.07
CA VAL A 134 7.27 12.83 1.65
C VAL A 134 6.61 12.14 2.84
N TYR A 135 5.31 11.90 2.73
CA TYR A 135 4.54 11.35 3.85
C TYR A 135 4.59 9.82 3.85
N PHE A 136 5.07 9.26 4.95
CA PHE A 136 4.79 7.89 5.35
C PHE A 136 3.40 7.88 5.99
N ILE A 137 2.46 7.19 5.37
CA ILE A 137 1.09 7.07 5.85
C ILE A 137 0.99 5.80 6.69
N ASP A 138 0.70 5.95 7.97
CA ASP A 138 0.31 4.83 8.85
C ASP A 138 -1.21 4.82 9.02
N LEU A 139 -1.80 3.64 8.83
CA LEU A 139 -3.25 3.41 8.96
C LEU A 139 -3.59 2.61 10.23
N ASP A 140 -2.61 2.14 10.98
CA ASP A 140 -2.78 1.31 12.18
C ASP A 140 -1.67 1.59 13.22
N GLY A 141 -1.29 2.86 13.38
CA GLY A 141 -0.09 3.27 14.10
C GLY A 141 -0.18 3.16 15.63
N ALA A 142 -1.35 3.47 16.18
CA ALA A 142 -1.62 3.37 17.61
C ALA A 142 -3.07 2.94 17.88
N SER A 143 -3.25 2.13 18.92
CA SER A 143 -4.53 1.75 19.54
C SER A 143 -4.42 1.93 21.06
N ASP A 144 -5.53 1.77 21.78
CA ASP A 144 -5.53 1.82 23.25
C ASP A 144 -4.61 0.77 23.89
N ALA A 145 -4.41 -0.36 23.19
CA ALA A 145 -3.58 -1.47 23.67
C ALA A 145 -2.12 -1.38 23.23
N MET A 146 -1.79 -0.72 22.10
CA MET A 146 -0.44 -0.76 21.54
C MET A 146 -0.10 0.48 20.71
N ARG A 147 1.12 0.99 20.90
CA ARG A 147 1.75 1.98 20.01
C ARG A 147 2.81 1.29 19.18
N ARG A 148 2.70 1.34 17.86
CA ARG A 148 3.64 0.67 16.96
C ARG A 148 4.92 1.50 16.80
N GLN A 149 6.02 0.81 16.56
CA GLN A 149 7.20 1.39 15.96
C GLN A 149 7.31 0.91 14.51
N ARG A 150 7.52 1.85 13.59
CA ARG A 150 7.66 1.58 12.17
C ARG A 150 9.09 1.85 11.74
N THR A 151 9.60 0.97 10.90
CA THR A 151 10.89 1.17 10.23
C THR A 151 10.66 1.48 8.76
N THR A 152 11.42 2.43 8.22
CA THR A 152 11.52 2.67 6.78
C THR A 152 12.98 2.89 6.37
N THR A 153 13.32 2.45 5.16
CA THR A 153 14.62 2.72 4.54
C THR A 153 14.44 3.72 3.40
N VAL A 154 15.34 4.68 3.31
CA VAL A 154 15.43 5.63 2.19
C VAL A 154 16.80 5.49 1.54
N LEU A 155 16.81 5.24 0.24
CA LEU A 155 18.01 5.15 -0.58
C LEU A 155 18.03 6.34 -1.55
N ALA A 156 18.93 7.29 -1.33
CA ALA A 156 19.15 8.44 -2.19
C ALA A 156 20.25 8.13 -3.23
N TYR A 157 20.00 8.46 -4.49
CA TYR A 157 20.84 8.10 -5.65
C TYR A 157 20.60 9.07 -6.81
N ASP A 158 21.42 8.99 -7.85
CA ASP A 158 21.33 9.87 -9.02
C ASP A 158 20.80 9.14 -10.26
N ASP A 159 21.27 7.91 -10.48
CA ASP A 159 21.06 7.17 -11.71
C ASP A 159 20.33 5.84 -11.49
N GLU A 160 19.53 5.43 -12.48
CA GLU A 160 18.87 4.11 -12.53
C GLU A 160 19.33 3.36 -13.78
N ARG A 161 19.76 2.11 -13.61
CA ARG A 161 20.12 1.23 -14.72
C ARG A 161 19.49 -0.14 -14.57
N VAL A 162 18.73 -0.57 -15.58
CA VAL A 162 18.25 -1.97 -15.63
C VAL A 162 19.45 -2.88 -15.87
N VAL A 163 19.69 -3.82 -14.95
CA VAL A 163 20.82 -4.76 -15.03
C VAL A 163 20.39 -6.16 -15.41
N ALA A 164 19.13 -6.52 -15.14
CA ALA A 164 18.56 -7.78 -15.58
C ALA A 164 17.04 -7.66 -15.75
N ARG A 165 16.49 -8.50 -16.62
CA ARG A 165 15.05 -8.67 -16.81
C ARG A 165 14.74 -10.12 -17.14
N THR A 166 13.69 -10.65 -16.54
CA THR A 166 13.12 -11.95 -16.91
C THR A 166 11.60 -11.89 -16.88
N SER A 167 10.93 -12.80 -17.57
CA SER A 167 9.48 -12.89 -17.61
C SER A 167 9.02 -14.22 -17.05
N VAL A 168 8.06 -14.18 -16.13
CA VAL A 168 7.54 -15.34 -15.39
C VAL A 168 6.06 -15.52 -15.69
N SER A 169 5.63 -16.79 -15.77
CA SER A 169 4.23 -17.15 -15.89
C SER A 169 3.69 -17.49 -14.51
N ILE A 170 2.68 -16.77 -14.05
CA ILE A 170 2.02 -17.01 -12.76
C ILE A 170 0.72 -17.77 -13.01
N PRO A 171 0.57 -19.00 -12.51
CA PRO A 171 -0.69 -19.72 -12.59
C PRO A 171 -1.76 -18.99 -11.76
N VAL A 172 -2.97 -18.90 -12.30
CA VAL A 172 -4.14 -18.31 -11.66
C VAL A 172 -5.32 -19.26 -11.78
N SER A 173 -6.28 -19.18 -10.85
CA SER A 173 -7.48 -20.00 -10.95
C SER A 173 -8.37 -19.56 -12.13
N LYS A 174 -9.32 -20.42 -12.48
CA LYS A 174 -10.40 -20.10 -13.44
C LYS A 174 -11.42 -19.11 -12.88
N HIS A 175 -11.38 -18.80 -11.58
CA HIS A 175 -12.35 -17.91 -10.96
C HIS A 175 -12.13 -16.47 -11.43
N PRO A 176 -13.19 -15.71 -11.74
CA PRO A 176 -13.04 -14.33 -12.21
C PRO A 176 -12.30 -13.45 -11.20
N ILE A 177 -12.62 -13.57 -9.92
CA ILE A 177 -11.93 -12.87 -8.83
C ILE A 177 -11.04 -13.88 -8.12
N ASP A 178 -9.74 -13.58 -8.09
CA ASP A 178 -8.74 -14.43 -7.45
C ASP A 178 -7.54 -13.56 -7.00
N SER A 179 -6.89 -14.00 -5.94
CA SER A 179 -5.69 -13.39 -5.37
C SER A 179 -4.61 -14.45 -5.23
N VAL A 180 -3.42 -14.20 -5.76
CA VAL A 180 -2.30 -15.13 -5.73
C VAL A 180 -1.18 -14.55 -4.89
N ASN A 181 -0.74 -15.30 -3.88
CA ASN A 181 0.43 -15.01 -3.08
C ASN A 181 1.69 -15.25 -3.93
N LEU A 182 2.33 -14.18 -4.41
CA LEU A 182 3.53 -14.31 -5.24
C LEU A 182 4.78 -14.72 -4.42
N ALA A 183 4.71 -14.69 -3.09
CA ALA A 183 5.71 -15.24 -2.19
C ALA A 183 5.51 -16.72 -1.84
N ASP A 184 4.47 -17.38 -2.38
CA ASP A 184 4.27 -18.81 -2.16
C ASP A 184 5.47 -19.60 -2.73
N PRO A 185 6.20 -20.39 -1.91
CA PRO A 185 7.36 -21.14 -2.37
C PRO A 185 7.06 -22.09 -3.54
N ARG A 186 5.81 -22.56 -3.67
CA ARG A 186 5.38 -23.42 -4.77
C ARG A 186 5.46 -22.74 -6.14
N LEU A 187 5.45 -21.41 -6.17
CA LEU A 187 5.63 -20.63 -7.40
C LEU A 187 7.10 -20.45 -7.78
N GLY A 188 8.04 -20.60 -6.84
CA GLY A 188 9.48 -20.40 -7.05
C GLY A 188 9.90 -18.98 -7.46
N LEU A 189 8.98 -18.01 -7.50
CA LEU A 189 9.24 -16.66 -8.02
C LEU A 189 10.32 -15.93 -7.21
N LEU A 190 10.24 -15.95 -5.88
CA LEU A 190 11.22 -15.23 -5.05
C LEU A 190 12.59 -15.89 -5.09
N ASP A 191 12.65 -17.22 -5.23
CA ASP A 191 13.92 -17.93 -5.41
C ASP A 191 14.56 -17.53 -6.74
N GLN A 192 13.78 -17.50 -7.84
CA GLN A 192 14.24 -17.03 -9.14
C GLN A 192 14.72 -15.57 -9.09
N VAL A 193 14.04 -14.70 -8.33
CA VAL A 193 14.47 -13.30 -8.12
C VAL A 193 15.82 -13.24 -7.39
N ASN A 194 15.99 -14.04 -6.33
CA ASN A 194 17.22 -14.07 -5.54
C ASN A 194 18.39 -14.66 -6.34
N ASP A 195 18.16 -15.68 -7.17
CA ASP A 195 19.17 -16.25 -8.08
C ASP A 195 19.62 -15.21 -9.12
N LEU A 196 18.67 -14.43 -9.65
CA LEU A 196 18.97 -13.35 -10.58
C LEU A 196 19.76 -12.23 -9.89
N LEU A 197 19.42 -11.89 -8.65
CA LEU A 197 20.17 -10.93 -7.86
C LEU A 197 21.61 -11.40 -7.58
N ALA A 198 21.78 -12.68 -7.23
CA ALA A 198 23.08 -13.27 -6.92
C ALA A 198 24.08 -13.21 -8.07
N THR A 199 23.59 -13.26 -9.31
CA THR A 199 24.42 -13.22 -10.52
C THR A 199 24.55 -11.82 -11.14
N SER A 200 23.78 -10.85 -10.66
CA SER A 200 23.70 -9.50 -11.26
C SER A 200 24.85 -8.55 -10.91
N GLY A 201 25.60 -8.83 -9.84
CA GLY A 201 26.60 -7.90 -9.29
C GLY A 201 26.00 -6.61 -8.69
N LEU A 202 24.70 -6.61 -8.41
CA LEU A 202 24.00 -5.47 -7.82
C LEU A 202 24.39 -5.33 -6.34
N GLU A 203 24.85 -4.13 -5.95
CA GLU A 203 25.10 -3.79 -4.54
C GLU A 203 23.90 -3.10 -3.90
N LYS A 204 23.34 -2.07 -4.57
CA LYS A 204 22.15 -1.34 -4.16
C LYS A 204 21.23 -1.13 -5.35
N GLY A 205 19.94 -1.36 -5.11
CA GLY A 205 18.99 -1.41 -6.19
C GLY A 205 17.54 -1.57 -5.77
N ARG A 206 16.71 -1.87 -6.75
CA ARG A 206 15.34 -2.34 -6.54
C ARG A 206 14.98 -3.48 -7.47
N VAL A 207 14.07 -4.33 -7.02
CA VAL A 207 13.38 -5.30 -7.86
C VAL A 207 11.99 -4.77 -8.15
N ASP A 208 11.65 -4.63 -9.43
CA ASP A 208 10.31 -4.31 -9.89
C ASP A 208 9.62 -5.58 -10.39
N LEU A 209 8.45 -5.90 -9.82
CA LEU A 209 7.52 -6.86 -10.41
C LEU A 209 6.49 -6.09 -11.20
N VAL A 210 6.39 -6.35 -12.50
CA VAL A 210 5.58 -5.56 -13.43
C VAL A 210 4.62 -6.49 -14.17
N VAL A 211 3.33 -6.17 -14.15
CA VAL A 211 2.34 -6.84 -14.98
C VAL A 211 2.64 -6.55 -16.44
N GLU A 212 2.68 -7.58 -17.29
CA GLU A 212 2.89 -7.40 -18.72
C GLU A 212 1.87 -6.40 -19.31
N PRO A 213 2.27 -5.45 -20.18
CA PRO A 213 1.37 -4.43 -20.70
C PRO A 213 0.16 -4.95 -21.46
N SER A 214 0.22 -6.17 -22.00
CA SER A 214 -0.87 -6.84 -22.71
C SER A 214 -1.95 -7.36 -21.74
N GLU A 215 -1.57 -7.71 -20.52
CA GLU A 215 -2.48 -8.25 -19.52
C GLU A 215 -3.56 -7.24 -19.13
N ARG A 216 -4.77 -7.74 -18.92
CA ARG A 216 -5.95 -6.94 -18.56
C ARG A 216 -6.59 -7.57 -17.35
N HIS A 217 -7.36 -6.76 -16.63
CA HIS A 217 -8.14 -7.20 -15.48
C HIS A 217 -7.33 -7.85 -14.35
N VAL A 218 -6.09 -7.37 -14.18
CA VAL A 218 -5.15 -7.81 -13.16
C VAL A 218 -4.34 -6.61 -12.64
N GLY A 219 -4.00 -6.65 -11.36
CA GLY A 219 -3.17 -5.67 -10.67
C GLY A 219 -2.26 -6.32 -9.64
N LEU A 220 -1.32 -5.54 -9.12
CA LEU A 220 -0.38 -5.94 -8.08
C LEU A 220 -0.55 -5.06 -6.85
N THR A 221 -0.36 -5.64 -5.67
CA THR A 221 -0.20 -4.92 -4.42
C THR A 221 0.84 -5.61 -3.56
N VAL A 222 1.34 -4.93 -2.52
CA VAL A 222 2.15 -5.55 -1.47
C VAL A 222 1.38 -5.42 -0.18
N ASN A 223 1.03 -6.56 0.40
CA ASN A 223 0.26 -6.59 1.64
C ASN A 223 0.51 -7.90 2.39
N GLU A 224 -0.20 -8.11 3.48
CA GLU A 224 -0.25 -9.41 4.13
C GLU A 224 -1.13 -10.36 3.32
N TYR A 225 -0.62 -11.56 3.07
CA TYR A 225 -1.43 -12.60 2.45
C TYR A 225 -2.06 -13.46 3.55
N GLU A 226 -3.18 -12.96 4.08
CA GLU A 226 -4.05 -13.66 5.02
C GLU A 226 -5.33 -14.10 4.30
N THR A 227 -5.82 -15.30 4.59
CA THR A 227 -6.88 -15.95 3.80
C THR A 227 -8.21 -15.23 3.93
N LEU A 228 -8.62 -14.84 5.13
CA LEU A 228 -9.87 -14.12 5.37
C LEU A 228 -9.83 -12.74 4.70
N LEU A 229 -8.72 -12.03 4.80
CA LEU A 229 -8.52 -10.73 4.15
C LEU A 229 -8.54 -10.84 2.63
N MET A 230 -7.72 -11.74 2.06
CA MET A 230 -7.52 -11.80 0.60
C MET A 230 -8.65 -12.51 -0.13
N GLN A 231 -9.20 -13.59 0.44
CA GLN A 231 -10.22 -14.42 -0.23
C GLN A 231 -11.65 -14.07 0.15
N HIS A 232 -11.85 -13.27 1.21
CA HIS A 232 -13.20 -12.84 1.61
C HIS A 232 -13.32 -11.32 1.57
N ASP A 233 -12.65 -10.59 2.47
CA ASP A 233 -12.90 -9.16 2.62
C ASP A 233 -12.55 -8.38 1.35
N LEU A 234 -11.38 -8.65 0.76
CA LEU A 234 -10.98 -8.06 -0.52
C LEU A 234 -11.91 -8.48 -1.66
N VAL A 235 -12.30 -9.75 -1.70
CA VAL A 235 -13.24 -10.25 -2.73
C VAL A 235 -14.60 -9.55 -2.63
N ASP A 236 -15.10 -9.32 -1.42
CA ASP A 236 -16.34 -8.60 -1.18
C ASP A 236 -16.23 -7.14 -1.60
N VAL A 237 -15.09 -6.48 -1.36
CA VAL A 237 -14.82 -5.12 -1.88
C VAL A 237 -14.79 -5.11 -3.41
N LEU A 238 -14.16 -6.09 -4.06
CA LEU A 238 -14.08 -6.16 -5.53
C LEU A 238 -15.45 -6.40 -6.16
N LYS A 239 -16.36 -7.11 -5.48
CA LYS A 239 -17.75 -7.31 -5.90
C LYS A 239 -18.62 -6.09 -5.62
N ASN A 240 -18.49 -5.50 -4.43
CA ASN A 240 -19.28 -4.38 -3.95
C ASN A 240 -18.44 -3.45 -3.07
N PRO A 241 -17.86 -2.38 -3.64
CA PRO A 241 -16.99 -1.45 -2.91
C PRO A 241 -17.64 -0.73 -1.72
N LEU A 242 -18.98 -0.64 -1.69
CA LEU A 242 -19.74 0.02 -0.63
C LEU A 242 -20.25 -0.95 0.45
N HIS A 243 -19.86 -2.23 0.39
CA HIS A 243 -20.40 -3.28 1.26
C HIS A 243 -20.26 -2.92 2.75
N PHE A 244 -19.05 -2.64 3.21
CA PHE A 244 -18.76 -2.39 4.63
C PHE A 244 -19.33 -1.06 5.12
N ALA A 245 -19.32 -0.02 4.28
CA ALA A 245 -19.98 1.26 4.58
C ALA A 245 -21.49 1.11 4.83
N ARG A 246 -22.17 0.30 4.00
CA ARG A 246 -23.60 0.02 4.12
C ARG A 246 -23.93 -0.77 5.39
N ILE A 247 -23.15 -1.82 5.69
CA ILE A 247 -23.34 -2.62 6.91
C ILE A 247 -23.27 -1.71 8.14
N LYS A 248 -22.20 -0.92 8.27
CA LYS A 248 -22.02 -0.05 9.44
C LYS A 248 -23.16 0.96 9.59
N THR A 249 -23.61 1.56 8.49
CA THR A 249 -24.74 2.51 8.51
C THR A 249 -26.02 1.86 9.03
N ARG A 250 -26.33 0.63 8.60
CA ARG A 250 -27.51 -0.11 9.07
C ARG A 250 -27.45 -0.35 10.59
N HIS A 251 -26.32 -0.83 11.10
CA HIS A 251 -26.16 -1.08 12.54
C HIS A 251 -26.27 0.19 13.39
N MET A 252 -25.79 1.34 12.88
CA MET A 252 -25.95 2.63 13.58
C MET A 252 -27.42 3.11 13.63
N LEU A 253 -28.25 2.70 12.67
CA LEU A 253 -29.69 2.96 12.71
C LEU A 253 -30.40 2.03 13.70
N ASP A 254 -29.95 0.79 13.78
CA ASP A 254 -30.54 -0.24 14.64
C ASP A 254 -30.15 -0.08 16.13
N ASP A 255 -28.98 0.52 16.44
CA ASP A 255 -28.56 0.86 17.81
C ASP A 255 -28.11 2.34 17.95
N PRO A 256 -29.06 3.28 18.14
CA PRO A 256 -28.75 4.70 18.29
C PRO A 256 -27.98 5.06 19.57
N ARG A 257 -27.92 4.17 20.56
CA ARG A 257 -27.30 4.42 21.87
C ARG A 257 -25.81 4.15 21.88
N ALA A 258 -25.29 3.43 20.90
CA ALA A 258 -23.85 3.21 20.70
C ALA A 258 -23.08 4.44 20.17
N ILE A 259 -23.74 5.61 20.07
CA ILE A 259 -23.22 6.81 19.39
C ILE A 259 -22.73 7.86 20.41
N PRO A 260 -21.44 8.27 20.39
CA PRO A 260 -20.99 9.48 21.09
C PRO A 260 -21.74 10.71 20.56
N GLY A 261 -22.28 11.55 21.45
CA GLY A 261 -23.28 12.60 21.14
C GLY A 261 -22.91 13.66 20.08
N LYS A 262 -21.69 13.66 19.54
CA LYS A 262 -21.25 14.55 18.45
C LYS A 262 -21.30 13.91 17.05
N THR A 263 -21.61 12.61 16.93
CA THR A 263 -21.54 11.85 15.65
C THR A 263 -22.92 11.61 15.02
N LEU A 264 -24.02 11.90 15.73
CA LEU A 264 -25.41 11.68 15.28
C LEU A 264 -25.75 12.41 13.97
N ASN A 265 -25.16 13.58 13.72
CA ASN A 265 -25.38 14.33 12.47
C ASN A 265 -24.55 13.82 11.28
N TYR A 266 -23.50 13.02 11.52
CA TYR A 266 -22.61 12.48 10.48
C TYR A 266 -23.05 11.12 9.96
N ALA A 267 -23.70 10.30 10.79
CA ALA A 267 -24.06 8.93 10.44
C ALA A 267 -25.34 8.83 9.60
N LYS A 268 -26.25 9.80 9.75
CA LYS A 268 -27.61 9.68 9.21
C LYS A 268 -27.74 10.11 7.75
N TYR A 269 -26.73 10.78 7.20
CA TYR A 269 -26.79 11.32 5.85
C TYR A 269 -25.46 11.16 5.10
N ASP A 270 -25.45 10.08 4.33
CA ASP A 270 -24.98 10.04 2.95
C ASP A 270 -23.47 10.14 2.75
N VAL A 271 -22.87 9.02 2.31
CA VAL A 271 -21.53 9.02 1.70
C VAL A 271 -21.45 10.10 0.63
N VAL A 272 -22.56 10.40 -0.07
CA VAL A 272 -22.66 11.52 -1.01
C VAL A 272 -22.52 12.88 -0.33
N ARG A 273 -23.01 13.08 0.90
CA ARG A 273 -22.84 14.35 1.65
C ARG A 273 -21.42 14.52 2.17
N VAL A 274 -20.77 13.44 2.64
CA VAL A 274 -19.33 13.46 2.99
C VAL A 274 -18.48 13.76 1.75
N LEU A 275 -18.81 13.15 0.62
CA LEU A 275 -18.19 13.46 -0.67
C LEU A 275 -18.51 14.91 -1.12
N ASN A 276 -19.72 15.41 -0.93
CA ASN A 276 -20.09 16.78 -1.29
C ASN A 276 -19.42 17.82 -0.39
N SER A 277 -19.26 17.56 0.91
CA SER A 277 -18.48 18.44 1.80
C SER A 277 -16.98 18.46 1.41
N LEU A 278 -16.48 17.38 0.77
CA LEU A 278 -15.17 17.34 0.10
C LEU A 278 -15.08 18.34 -1.08
N MET A 279 -16.18 18.57 -1.82
CA MET A 279 -16.22 19.55 -2.93
C MET A 279 -16.00 20.98 -2.44
N GLU A 280 -16.71 21.36 -1.38
CA GLU A 280 -16.68 22.70 -0.82
C GLU A 280 -15.31 23.02 -0.21
N ALA A 281 -14.68 22.02 0.43
CA ALA A 281 -13.36 22.17 1.03
C ALA A 281 -12.22 22.22 -0.01
N LEU A 282 -12.29 21.43 -1.11
CA LEU A 282 -11.24 21.37 -2.14
C LEU A 282 -11.36 22.43 -3.23
N ARG A 283 -12.42 23.26 -3.24
CA ARG A 283 -12.78 24.19 -4.33
C ARG A 283 -12.70 23.52 -5.72
N LEU A 284 -13.05 22.24 -5.80
CA LEU A 284 -13.08 21.53 -7.07
C LEU A 284 -14.30 21.99 -7.86
N ASP A 285 -14.12 22.25 -9.15
CA ASP A 285 -15.26 22.42 -10.04
C ASP A 285 -16.13 21.14 -10.01
N GLN A 286 -17.45 21.29 -10.16
CA GLN A 286 -18.41 20.18 -10.12
C GLN A 286 -18.04 19.04 -11.10
N SER A 287 -17.43 19.36 -12.26
CA SER A 287 -17.06 18.39 -13.31
C SER A 287 -15.81 17.54 -12.97
N SER A 288 -14.87 18.08 -12.20
CA SER A 288 -13.63 17.42 -11.77
C SER A 288 -13.90 16.47 -10.61
N PHE A 289 -14.83 16.86 -9.73
CA PHE A 289 -15.35 16.04 -8.65
C PHE A 289 -16.28 14.95 -9.17
N GLU A 290 -17.24 15.24 -10.06
CA GLU A 290 -18.05 14.20 -10.71
C GLU A 290 -17.15 13.16 -11.38
N ARG A 291 -16.02 13.56 -11.98
CA ARG A 291 -15.04 12.61 -12.52
C ARG A 291 -14.26 11.83 -11.45
N LEU A 292 -14.05 12.34 -10.25
CA LEU A 292 -13.36 11.65 -9.15
C LEU A 292 -14.32 10.73 -8.38
N VAL A 293 -15.53 11.20 -8.09
CA VAL A 293 -16.60 10.47 -7.44
C VAL A 293 -17.22 9.45 -8.38
N ALA A 294 -17.48 9.74 -9.65
CA ALA A 294 -17.80 8.67 -10.61
C ALA A 294 -16.61 7.71 -10.82
N LYS A 295 -15.37 8.11 -10.50
CA LYS A 295 -14.22 7.18 -10.46
C LYS A 295 -14.16 6.30 -9.22
N VAL A 296 -14.76 6.72 -8.09
CA VAL A 296 -14.73 6.04 -6.78
C VAL A 296 -16.05 5.30 -6.46
N MET A 297 -17.19 5.86 -6.86
CA MET A 297 -18.54 5.30 -6.69
C MET A 297 -18.97 4.40 -7.85
N ALA A 298 -18.36 4.54 -9.03
CA ALA A 298 -18.45 3.58 -10.14
C ALA A 298 -17.08 2.93 -10.37
N VAL A 299 -16.63 2.15 -9.39
CA VAL A 299 -15.37 1.39 -9.43
C VAL A 299 -15.69 -0.03 -9.90
N PRO A 300 -15.51 -0.36 -11.19
CA PRO A 300 -15.11 -1.71 -11.55
C PRO A 300 -13.87 -2.06 -10.74
N ALA A 301 -13.69 -3.32 -10.35
CA ALA A 301 -12.47 -3.84 -9.71
C ALA A 301 -11.15 -3.31 -10.33
N GLN A 302 -11.15 -3.00 -11.64
CA GLN A 302 -10.06 -2.34 -12.38
C GLN A 302 -9.61 -0.97 -11.84
N ARG A 303 -10.48 -0.25 -11.14
CA ARG A 303 -10.14 1.04 -10.51
C ARG A 303 -9.73 0.89 -9.04
N PHE A 304 -10.05 -0.23 -8.39
CA PHE A 304 -9.63 -0.53 -7.02
C PHE A 304 -8.14 -0.95 -6.97
N LEU A 305 -7.69 -1.72 -7.96
CA LEU A 305 -6.32 -2.22 -8.08
C LEU A 305 -5.64 -1.69 -9.34
N ARG A 306 -5.13 -0.46 -9.25
CA ARG A 306 -4.53 0.24 -10.40
C ARG A 306 -3.05 -0.03 -10.57
N SER A 307 -2.36 -0.50 -9.52
CA SER A 307 -0.92 -0.68 -9.61
C SER A 307 -0.60 -1.86 -10.53
N ARG A 308 0.14 -1.58 -11.58
CA ARG A 308 0.71 -2.59 -12.50
C ARG A 308 2.15 -2.94 -12.14
N ARG A 309 2.68 -2.32 -11.09
CA ARG A 309 4.04 -2.52 -10.61
C ARG A 309 4.07 -2.49 -9.09
N VAL A 310 4.83 -3.39 -8.50
CA VAL A 310 5.29 -3.29 -7.12
C VAL A 310 6.81 -3.36 -7.12
N SER A 311 7.43 -2.69 -6.15
CA SER A 311 8.88 -2.55 -6.08
C SER A 311 9.36 -2.98 -4.70
N PHE A 312 10.55 -3.54 -4.63
CA PHE A 312 11.21 -3.95 -3.39
C PHE A 312 12.64 -3.44 -3.39
N LEU A 313 13.15 -3.09 -2.22
CA LEU A 313 14.56 -2.76 -2.06
C LEU A 313 15.40 -4.02 -2.32
N ALA A 314 16.52 -3.86 -3.01
CA ALA A 314 17.53 -4.90 -3.15
C ALA A 314 18.87 -4.33 -2.69
N VAL A 315 19.45 -4.92 -1.64
CA VAL A 315 20.75 -4.49 -1.11
C VAL A 315 21.59 -5.70 -0.75
N ALA A 316 22.90 -5.58 -0.98
CA ALA A 316 23.90 -6.45 -0.38
C ALA A 316 24.19 -5.96 1.05
N ASP A 317 24.41 -6.89 1.97
CA ASP A 317 24.75 -6.59 3.36
C ASP A 317 26.09 -7.22 3.75
N ALA A 318 26.55 -6.96 4.97
CA ALA A 318 27.84 -7.50 5.44
C ALA A 318 27.84 -9.03 5.58
N GLU A 319 26.67 -9.66 5.70
CA GLU A 319 26.52 -11.11 5.84
C GLU A 319 26.44 -11.80 4.47
N HIS A 320 25.98 -11.08 3.44
CA HIS A 320 25.75 -11.59 2.09
C HIS A 320 26.40 -10.68 1.05
N ALA A 321 27.46 -11.18 0.42
CA ALA A 321 28.17 -10.47 -0.65
C ALA A 321 27.28 -10.16 -1.88
N ALA A 322 26.20 -10.91 -2.08
CA ALA A 322 25.21 -10.69 -3.11
C ALA A 322 23.97 -9.96 -2.57
N ALA A 323 23.42 -9.03 -3.37
CA ALA A 323 22.17 -8.37 -3.00
C ALA A 323 21.02 -9.37 -2.85
N ARG A 324 20.12 -9.05 -1.91
CA ARG A 324 18.89 -9.82 -1.68
C ARG A 324 17.68 -8.90 -1.68
N LEU A 325 16.53 -9.49 -1.99
CA LEU A 325 15.24 -8.83 -1.88
C LEU A 325 14.94 -8.53 -0.41
N VAL A 326 14.79 -7.25 -0.05
CA VAL A 326 14.41 -6.84 1.30
C VAL A 326 12.91 -6.59 1.37
N ARG A 327 12.25 -7.27 2.31
CA ARG A 327 10.81 -7.17 2.57
C ARG A 327 10.52 -7.24 4.07
N GLY A 328 9.39 -6.67 4.48
CA GLY A 328 8.87 -6.90 5.83
C GLY A 328 8.46 -8.35 6.04
N THR A 329 8.48 -8.82 7.29
CA THR A 329 8.14 -10.19 7.69
C THR A 329 6.82 -10.68 7.07
N TYR A 330 5.79 -9.82 7.13
CA TYR A 330 4.45 -10.12 6.64
C TYR A 330 4.18 -9.61 5.22
N GLN A 331 5.14 -8.90 4.60
CA GLN A 331 4.94 -8.39 3.25
C GLN A 331 5.06 -9.51 2.23
N SER A 332 3.98 -9.68 1.46
CA SER A 332 3.95 -10.47 0.26
C SER A 332 3.54 -9.62 -0.95
N PRO A 333 4.19 -9.76 -2.11
CA PRO A 333 3.60 -9.33 -3.36
C PRO A 333 2.37 -10.19 -3.68
N ILE A 334 1.28 -9.54 -4.07
CA ILE A 334 0.00 -10.19 -4.33
C ILE A 334 -0.47 -9.79 -5.72
N LEU A 335 -0.71 -10.79 -6.56
CA LEU A 335 -1.40 -10.60 -7.84
C LEU A 335 -2.89 -10.76 -7.60
N VAL A 336 -3.68 -9.80 -8.05
CA VAL A 336 -5.13 -9.86 -7.93
C VAL A 336 -5.75 -9.73 -9.31
N GLN A 337 -6.57 -10.70 -9.70
CA GLN A 337 -7.38 -10.66 -10.91
C GLN A 337 -8.85 -10.46 -10.56
N TRP A 338 -9.58 -9.82 -11.47
CA TRP A 338 -11.04 -9.66 -11.40
C TRP A 338 -11.74 -10.03 -12.71
N GLN A 339 -11.00 -10.69 -13.60
CA GLN A 339 -11.52 -11.48 -14.70
C GLN A 339 -10.59 -12.68 -14.92
N SER A 340 -11.14 -13.82 -15.34
CA SER A 340 -10.37 -15.03 -15.62
C SER A 340 -9.35 -14.80 -16.75
N ALA A 341 -8.17 -15.39 -16.61
CA ALA A 341 -7.19 -15.47 -17.69
C ALA A 341 -7.54 -16.62 -18.65
N GLU A 342 -7.48 -16.40 -19.96
CA GLU A 342 -7.81 -17.42 -20.98
C GLU A 342 -6.99 -18.72 -20.81
N ARG A 343 -5.71 -18.57 -20.43
CA ARG A 343 -4.78 -19.70 -20.25
C ARG A 343 -4.54 -20.07 -18.79
N GLN A 344 -5.37 -19.56 -17.88
CA GLN A 344 -5.19 -19.73 -16.42
C GLN A 344 -3.78 -19.34 -15.95
N ALA A 345 -3.17 -18.37 -16.64
CA ALA A 345 -1.86 -17.85 -16.34
C ALA A 345 -1.83 -16.35 -16.63
N ARG A 346 -1.06 -15.62 -15.83
CA ARG A 346 -0.76 -14.19 -16.01
C ARG A 346 0.74 -14.00 -16.15
N ARG A 347 1.15 -13.09 -17.03
CA ARG A 347 2.56 -12.79 -17.27
C ARG A 347 3.04 -11.61 -16.43
N LEU A 348 4.15 -11.81 -15.75
CA LEU A 348 4.87 -10.78 -14.99
C LEU A 348 6.30 -10.66 -15.50
N ASP A 349 6.80 -9.45 -15.55
CA ASP A 349 8.23 -9.17 -15.70
C ASP A 349 8.86 -8.89 -14.34
N VAL A 350 10.02 -9.49 -14.10
CA VAL A 350 10.93 -9.16 -13.01
C VAL A 350 12.03 -8.29 -13.59
N VAL A 351 12.21 -7.09 -13.06
CA VAL A 351 13.24 -6.14 -13.52
C VAL A 351 14.15 -5.78 -12.34
N LEU A 352 15.44 -6.06 -12.48
CA LEU A 352 16.46 -5.62 -11.53
C LEU A 352 17.01 -4.27 -11.97
N VAL A 353 16.94 -3.29 -11.07
CA VAL A 353 17.41 -1.93 -11.33
C VAL A 353 18.51 -1.59 -10.33
N GLN A 354 19.71 -1.35 -10.83
CA GLN A 354 20.80 -0.78 -10.06
C GLN A 354 20.53 0.71 -9.83
N LEU A 355 20.80 1.16 -8.61
CA LEU A 355 20.70 2.55 -8.20
C LEU A 355 22.11 3.03 -7.84
N SER A 356 22.59 4.08 -8.50
CA SER A 356 23.97 4.57 -8.36
C SER A 356 24.07 6.05 -8.15
#